data_AF-A0A660MRU4-F1
#
_entry.id   AF-A0A660MRU4-F1
#
_cell.length_a   1.000
_cell.length_b   1.000
_cell.length_c   1.000
_cell.angle_alpha   90.00
_cell.angle_beta   90.00
_cell.angle_gamma   90.00
#
_symmetry.space_group_name_H-M   'P 1'
#
loop_
_entity.id
_entity.type
_entity.pdbx_description
1 polymer ?
#
loop_
_entity_poly.entity_id
_entity_poly.type
_entity_poly.pdbx_seq_one_letter_code
_entity_poly.pdbx_strand_id
1 'polypeptide(L)'
;MKLYLSTPLSNFSKYLPHLVEHCVGHSVLDPNHYFDFSYGLDGVVTPEYTCFEYDKWVSYEEAIDMIVAPLDKEAFIYETAVLKQELENSSYDQRIYEAVLKKYLKSHILLNSLETVSWADVQKYHATRYKKENIIAVDDDFHILYEGFPLLKKKSEETLEKIIDEFSFEDDDYFLLLYKNYNAKIYRKLYFLFWMFSFYSTYSQRWKNCEYYYLEPYFNRYAAHCWILFPKLDYQKMSLDFFLAGKQYIIRMISEGYFKERFFLNEYFFSIPFDRKEVLDLYRNYTFEDYLSEIDAFL
;
A
#
# COMPACT_ATOMS: atom_id res chain seq x y z
N MET A 1 -0.39 -17.36 6.41
CA MET A 1 -1.80 -17.09 5.98
C MET A 1 -2.10 -15.62 6.22
N LYS A 2 -2.87 -14.96 5.33
CA LYS A 2 -3.25 -13.56 5.49
C LYS A 2 -4.77 -13.36 5.44
N LEU A 3 -5.30 -12.55 6.34
CA LEU A 3 -6.68 -12.05 6.32
C LEU A 3 -6.69 -10.59 5.92
N TYR A 4 -7.41 -10.25 4.85
CA TYR A 4 -7.60 -8.88 4.40
C TYR A 4 -9.02 -8.41 4.65
N LEU A 5 -9.16 -7.21 5.22
CA LEU A 5 -10.43 -6.60 5.59
C LEU A 5 -10.57 -5.22 4.99
N SER A 6 -11.75 -4.89 4.45
CA SER A 6 -12.04 -3.51 4.03
C SER A 6 -12.30 -2.60 5.23
N THR A 7 -11.29 -1.82 5.61
CA THR A 7 -11.28 -0.93 6.78
C THR A 7 -10.87 0.50 6.37
N PRO A 8 -11.75 1.22 5.62
CA PRO A 8 -11.43 2.57 5.17
C PRO A 8 -11.31 3.55 6.35
N LEU A 9 -10.62 4.66 6.10
CA LEU A 9 -10.50 5.78 7.03
C LEU A 9 -11.85 6.18 7.67
N SER A 10 -11.81 6.52 8.95
CA SER A 10 -12.92 7.13 9.67
C SER A 10 -12.69 8.63 9.77
N ASN A 11 -13.62 9.45 9.29
CA ASN A 11 -13.48 10.92 9.28
C ASN A 11 -12.14 11.42 8.70
N PHE A 12 -11.67 10.78 7.62
CA PHE A 12 -10.36 11.07 6.98
C PHE A 12 -9.14 10.73 7.84
N SER A 13 -9.33 9.91 8.87
CA SER A 13 -8.28 9.49 9.79
C SER A 13 -8.09 7.98 9.83
N LYS A 14 -6.83 7.57 9.97
CA LYS A 14 -6.43 6.17 10.14
C LYS A 14 -6.51 5.73 11.61
N TYR A 15 -6.61 6.66 12.55
CA TYR A 15 -6.51 6.36 13.98
C TYR A 15 -7.53 5.33 14.46
N LEU A 16 -8.81 5.51 14.16
CA LEU A 16 -9.85 4.57 14.58
C LEU A 16 -9.69 3.15 13.96
N PRO A 17 -9.51 2.99 12.63
CA PRO A 17 -9.20 1.69 12.04
C PRO A 17 -7.97 1.02 12.67
N HIS A 18 -6.92 1.79 12.97
CA HIS A 18 -5.69 1.30 13.58
C HIS A 18 -5.89 0.83 15.01
N LEU A 19 -6.59 1.63 15.82
CA LEU A 19 -6.91 1.24 17.19
C LEU A 19 -7.79 -0.01 17.25
N VAL A 20 -8.73 -0.17 16.32
CA VAL A 20 -9.57 -1.38 16.24
C VAL A 20 -8.72 -2.60 15.90
N GLU A 21 -7.76 -2.47 14.97
CA GLU A 21 -6.82 -3.54 14.63
C GLU A 21 -6.03 -3.98 15.87
N HIS A 22 -5.42 -3.04 16.60
CA HIS A 22 -4.77 -3.34 17.87
C HIS A 22 -5.70 -4.02 18.88
N CYS A 23 -6.93 -3.54 19.05
CA CYS A 23 -7.89 -4.14 19.99
C CYS A 23 -8.24 -5.59 19.61
N VAL A 24 -8.29 -5.89 18.31
CA VAL A 24 -8.47 -7.26 17.79
C VAL A 24 -7.23 -8.11 18.03
N GLY A 25 -6.03 -7.56 17.81
CA GLY A 25 -4.77 -8.25 18.14
C GLY A 25 -4.60 -8.48 19.65
N HIS A 26 -5.14 -7.60 20.49
CA HIS A 26 -5.05 -7.71 21.94
C HIS A 26 -5.99 -8.78 22.52
N SER A 27 -7.17 -8.97 21.93
CA SER A 27 -8.15 -9.95 22.44
C SER A 27 -7.65 -11.39 22.39
N VAL A 28 -6.52 -11.64 21.71
CA VAL A 28 -5.84 -12.94 21.65
C VAL A 28 -4.63 -13.06 22.60
N LEU A 29 -4.21 -12.01 23.31
CA LEU A 29 -3.06 -12.03 24.23
C LEU A 29 -3.30 -12.76 25.56
N ASP A 30 -4.32 -13.62 25.63
CA ASP A 30 -4.44 -14.62 26.71
C ASP A 30 -3.18 -15.51 26.68
N PRO A 31 -2.45 -15.70 27.79
CA PRO A 31 -1.31 -16.61 27.85
C PRO A 31 -1.59 -18.02 27.31
N ASN A 32 -2.85 -18.48 27.38
CA ASN A 32 -3.28 -19.76 26.85
C ASN A 32 -3.38 -19.78 25.32
N HIS A 33 -3.55 -18.63 24.67
CA HIS A 33 -3.66 -18.49 23.21
C HIS A 33 -2.40 -17.87 22.58
N TYR A 34 -1.44 -17.43 23.39
CA TYR A 34 -0.27 -16.70 22.89
C TYR A 34 0.52 -17.46 21.82
N PHE A 35 0.88 -18.73 22.05
CA PHE A 35 1.64 -19.51 21.07
C PHE A 35 0.81 -20.08 19.94
N ASP A 36 -0.48 -20.29 20.20
CA ASP A 36 -1.38 -20.87 19.22
C ASP A 36 -1.86 -19.81 18.22
N PHE A 37 -1.94 -18.53 18.63
CA PHE A 37 -2.53 -17.46 17.84
C PHE A 37 -1.74 -16.15 17.79
N SER A 38 -1.13 -15.68 18.89
CA SER A 38 -0.55 -14.32 18.95
C SER A 38 0.91 -14.22 18.53
N TYR A 39 1.72 -15.24 18.75
CA TYR A 39 3.18 -15.14 18.62
C TYR A 39 3.64 -14.76 17.20
N GLY A 40 2.94 -15.24 16.18
CA GLY A 40 3.17 -14.87 14.78
C GLY A 40 2.05 -14.02 14.17
N LEU A 41 1.22 -13.37 14.99
CA LEU A 41 0.24 -12.42 14.51
C LEU A 41 0.93 -11.08 14.22
N ASP A 42 0.84 -10.63 12.97
CA ASP A 42 1.22 -9.27 12.58
C ASP A 42 0.04 -8.53 11.96
N GLY A 43 -0.07 -7.24 12.27
CA GLY A 43 -1.18 -6.38 11.91
C GLY A 43 -0.68 -5.19 11.09
N VAL A 44 -1.27 -4.97 9.92
CA VAL A 44 -0.93 -3.80 9.08
C VAL A 44 -2.21 -3.05 8.71
N VAL A 45 -2.24 -1.76 9.05
CA VAL A 45 -3.35 -0.87 8.67
C VAL A 45 -2.92 0.12 7.60
N THR A 46 -3.57 0.00 6.44
CA THR A 46 -3.53 0.97 5.35
C THR A 46 -4.78 1.85 5.36
N PRO A 47 -4.83 2.94 4.59
CA PRO A 47 -6.05 3.75 4.49
C PRO A 47 -7.30 3.04 3.93
N GLU A 48 -7.14 1.91 3.26
CA GLU A 48 -8.22 1.19 2.58
C GLU A 48 -8.54 -0.18 3.18
N TYR A 49 -7.54 -0.82 3.78
CA TYR A 49 -7.67 -2.17 4.32
C TYR A 49 -6.74 -2.42 5.51
N THR A 50 -7.11 -3.44 6.28
CA THR A 50 -6.33 -4.02 7.37
C THR A 50 -5.93 -5.42 6.94
N CYS A 51 -4.68 -5.79 7.18
CA CYS A 51 -4.17 -7.14 6.98
C CYS A 51 -3.77 -7.71 8.35
N PHE A 52 -4.20 -8.94 8.62
CA PHE A 52 -3.62 -9.76 9.67
C PHE A 52 -2.87 -10.92 9.04
N GLU A 53 -1.59 -11.04 9.34
CA GLU A 53 -0.79 -12.20 8.98
C GLU A 53 -0.72 -13.14 10.17
N TYR A 54 -0.99 -14.41 9.92
CA TYR A 54 -0.97 -15.47 10.92
C TYR A 54 0.00 -16.56 10.51
N ASP A 55 0.55 -17.22 11.53
CA ASP A 55 1.32 -18.44 11.37
C ASP A 55 0.53 -19.54 10.65
N LYS A 56 1.27 -20.38 9.92
CA LYS A 56 0.72 -21.41 9.02
C LYS A 56 -0.11 -22.50 9.68
N TRP A 57 -0.07 -22.64 11.02
CA TRP A 57 -0.85 -23.64 11.75
C TRP A 57 -2.22 -23.14 12.20
N VAL A 58 -2.45 -21.82 12.17
CA VAL A 58 -3.75 -21.23 12.46
C VAL A 58 -4.66 -21.46 11.25
N SER A 59 -5.83 -22.06 11.46
CA SER A 59 -6.82 -22.22 10.39
C SER A 59 -7.48 -20.88 10.06
N TYR A 60 -7.91 -20.71 8.80
CA TYR A 60 -8.58 -19.46 8.41
C TYR A 60 -9.92 -19.31 9.11
N GLU A 61 -10.62 -20.41 9.42
CA GLU A 61 -11.87 -20.41 10.15
C GLU A 61 -11.70 -19.85 11.57
N GLU A 62 -10.70 -20.36 12.30
CA GLU A 62 -10.39 -19.89 13.66
C GLU A 62 -9.94 -18.42 13.65
N ALA A 63 -9.05 -18.05 12.73
CA ALA A 63 -8.60 -16.66 12.61
C ALA A 63 -9.76 -15.70 12.31
N ILE A 64 -10.67 -16.07 11.39
CA ILE A 64 -11.87 -15.28 11.11
C ILE A 64 -12.74 -15.16 12.36
N ASP A 65 -13.03 -16.26 13.04
CA ASP A 65 -13.86 -16.28 14.23
C ASP A 65 -13.30 -15.38 15.34
N MET A 66 -11.97 -15.31 15.48
CA MET A 66 -11.30 -14.42 16.42
C MET A 66 -11.47 -12.95 16.07
N ILE A 67 -11.20 -12.55 14.83
CA ILE A 67 -11.24 -11.11 14.48
C ILE A 67 -12.66 -10.54 14.48
N VAL A 68 -13.68 -11.39 14.26
CA VAL A 68 -15.09 -10.97 14.35
C VAL A 68 -15.65 -11.03 15.78
N ALA A 69 -14.90 -11.60 16.73
CA ALA A 69 -15.35 -11.72 18.11
C ALA A 69 -15.55 -10.32 18.74
N PRO A 70 -16.50 -10.18 19.69
CA PRO A 70 -16.70 -8.91 20.40
C PRO A 70 -15.41 -8.44 21.08
N LEU A 71 -15.13 -7.16 20.94
CA LEU A 71 -13.98 -6.53 21.58
C LEU A 71 -14.18 -6.37 23.09
N ASP A 72 -13.07 -6.46 23.82
CA ASP A 72 -13.00 -6.20 25.26
C ASP A 72 -12.68 -4.72 25.53
N LYS A 73 -13.30 -4.15 26.58
CA LYS A 73 -13.08 -2.74 26.93
C LYS A 73 -11.70 -2.53 27.54
N GLU A 74 -11.20 -3.52 28.25
CA GLU A 74 -9.88 -3.57 28.86
C GLU A 74 -8.80 -3.50 27.77
N ALA A 75 -8.99 -4.25 26.68
CA ALA A 75 -8.13 -4.17 25.49
C ALA A 75 -8.11 -2.76 24.89
N PHE A 76 -9.28 -2.11 24.75
CA PHE A 76 -9.35 -0.72 24.27
C PHE A 76 -8.56 0.25 25.16
N ILE A 77 -8.67 0.14 26.48
CA ILE A 77 -7.94 1.02 27.41
C ILE A 77 -6.43 0.82 27.26
N TYR A 78 -5.98 -0.43 27.19
CA TYR A 78 -4.57 -0.77 27.05
C TYR A 78 -4.00 -0.31 25.70
N GLU A 79 -4.64 -0.71 24.60
CA GLU A 79 -4.16 -0.44 23.25
C GLU A 79 -4.23 1.04 22.87
N THR A 80 -5.14 1.81 23.47
CA THR A 80 -5.13 3.28 23.32
C THR A 80 -3.82 3.89 23.83
N ALA A 81 -3.27 3.36 24.92
CA ALA A 81 -2.00 3.84 25.46
C ALA A 81 -0.80 3.38 24.61
N VAL A 82 -0.84 2.15 24.09
CA VAL A 82 0.21 1.58 23.21
C VAL A 82 0.26 2.32 21.88
N LEU A 83 -0.87 2.42 21.18
CA LEU A 83 -0.95 3.10 19.89
C LEU A 83 -0.54 4.56 19.98
N LYS A 84 -0.79 5.21 21.14
CA LYS A 84 -0.31 6.56 21.39
C LYS A 84 1.22 6.64 21.30
N GLN A 85 1.93 5.69 21.90
CA GLN A 85 3.40 5.64 21.87
C GLN A 85 3.92 5.33 20.46
N GLU A 86 3.24 4.46 19.72
CA GLU A 86 3.63 4.14 18.35
C GLU A 86 3.54 5.38 17.44
N LEU A 87 2.43 6.10 17.49
CA LEU A 87 2.19 7.27 16.63
C LEU A 87 3.04 8.49 16.97
N GLU A 88 3.76 8.49 18.11
CA GLU A 88 4.76 9.51 18.42
C GLU A 88 5.96 9.44 17.46
N ASN A 89 6.22 8.30 16.81
CA ASN A 89 7.38 8.08 15.94
C ASN A 89 6.98 7.62 14.53
N SER A 90 6.24 8.45 13.80
CA SER A 90 5.94 8.17 12.38
C SER A 90 7.20 8.15 11.51
N SER A 91 7.29 7.13 10.66
CA SER A 91 8.38 6.97 9.69
C SER A 91 8.33 8.01 8.56
N TYR A 92 9.46 8.29 7.93
CA TYR A 92 9.54 9.21 6.79
C TYR A 92 8.53 8.84 5.69
N ASP A 93 8.47 7.56 5.30
CA ASP A 93 7.55 7.01 4.28
C ASP A 93 6.08 7.30 4.60
N GLN A 94 5.70 7.12 5.87
CA GLN A 94 4.34 7.40 6.32
C GLN A 94 4.03 8.91 6.27
N ARG A 95 4.99 9.76 6.63
CA ARG A 95 4.82 11.22 6.62
C ARG A 95 4.76 11.78 5.21
N ILE A 96 5.63 11.33 4.30
CA ILE A 96 5.63 11.79 2.91
C ILE A 96 4.36 11.32 2.18
N TYR A 97 3.88 10.10 2.45
CA TYR A 97 2.61 9.61 1.93
C TYR A 97 1.44 10.49 2.37
N GLU A 98 1.34 10.83 3.66
CA GLU A 98 0.31 11.74 4.17
C GLU A 98 0.44 13.15 3.57
N ALA A 99 1.65 13.67 3.40
CA ALA A 99 1.88 14.99 2.82
C ALA A 99 1.37 15.11 1.38
N VAL A 100 1.59 14.08 0.54
CA VAL A 100 1.02 14.03 -0.81
C VAL A 100 -0.51 14.01 -0.76
N LEU A 101 -1.11 13.18 0.10
CA LEU A 101 -2.56 13.13 0.25
C LEU A 101 -3.16 14.47 0.70
N LYS A 102 -2.50 15.15 1.63
CA LYS A 102 -2.93 16.49 2.08
C LYS A 102 -2.86 17.53 0.97
N LYS A 103 -1.78 17.52 0.17
CA LYS A 103 -1.55 18.51 -0.89
C LYS A 103 -2.52 18.35 -2.06
N TYR A 104 -2.75 17.11 -2.52
CA TYR A 104 -3.48 16.87 -3.78
C TYR A 104 -4.90 16.32 -3.61
N LEU A 105 -5.26 15.82 -2.43
CA LEU A 105 -6.58 15.23 -2.22
C LEU A 105 -7.42 16.01 -1.19
N LYS A 106 -7.03 15.95 0.09
CA LYS A 106 -7.76 16.59 1.19
C LYS A 106 -6.79 17.00 2.29
N SER A 107 -6.73 18.30 2.55
CA SER A 107 -5.83 18.92 3.53
C SER A 107 -5.98 18.42 4.98
N HIS A 108 -7.11 17.79 5.32
CA HIS A 108 -7.43 17.28 6.66
C HIS A 108 -7.31 15.75 6.77
N ILE A 109 -6.72 15.05 5.80
CA ILE A 109 -6.38 13.63 5.97
C ILE A 109 -5.34 13.50 7.08
N LEU A 110 -5.53 12.58 8.03
CA LEU A 110 -4.63 12.35 9.17
C LEU A 110 -4.31 10.85 9.27
N LEU A 111 -3.12 10.45 8.84
CA LEU A 111 -2.72 9.04 8.89
C LEU A 111 -1.84 8.72 10.08
N ASN A 112 -1.11 9.72 10.58
CA ASN A 112 -0.08 9.58 11.59
C ASN A 112 -0.35 10.47 12.81
N SER A 113 -1.62 10.71 13.14
CA SER A 113 -2.02 11.61 14.22
C SER A 113 -2.98 10.94 15.18
N LEU A 114 -2.90 11.35 16.44
CA LEU A 114 -3.81 10.91 17.49
C LEU A 114 -5.18 11.56 17.34
N GLU A 115 -6.22 10.80 17.68
CA GLU A 115 -7.57 11.32 17.83
C GLU A 115 -8.21 10.85 19.13
N THR A 116 -9.16 11.64 19.61
CA THR A 116 -10.01 11.22 20.72
C THR A 116 -11.17 10.40 20.16
N VAL A 117 -11.15 9.09 20.40
CA VAL A 117 -12.22 8.17 20.02
C VAL A 117 -12.83 7.55 21.27
N SER A 118 -14.14 7.35 21.27
CA SER A 118 -14.82 6.69 22.38
C SER A 118 -14.85 5.18 22.18
N TRP A 119 -15.03 4.44 23.28
CA TRP A 119 -15.28 3.00 23.22
C TRP A 119 -16.47 2.65 22.30
N ALA A 120 -17.52 3.48 22.31
CA ALA A 120 -18.68 3.27 21.44
C ALA A 120 -18.33 3.41 19.95
N ASP A 121 -17.38 4.29 19.59
CA ASP A 121 -16.91 4.44 18.21
C ASP A 121 -16.12 3.21 17.75
N VAL A 122 -15.25 2.68 18.63
CA VAL A 122 -14.48 1.45 18.40
C VAL A 122 -15.41 0.26 18.18
N GLN A 123 -16.37 0.05 19.09
CA GLN A 123 -17.36 -1.03 18.95
C GLN A 123 -18.19 -0.90 17.68
N LYS A 124 -18.64 0.32 17.36
CA LYS A 124 -19.43 0.58 16.15
C LYS A 124 -18.63 0.30 14.88
N TYR A 125 -17.37 0.73 14.84
CA TYR A 125 -16.50 0.50 13.68
C TYR A 125 -16.22 -0.99 13.50
N HIS A 126 -15.85 -1.69 14.58
CA HIS A 126 -15.64 -3.14 14.60
C HIS A 126 -16.89 -3.88 14.10
N ALA A 127 -18.05 -3.66 14.72
CA ALA A 127 -19.30 -4.31 14.34
C ALA A 127 -19.74 -4.02 12.89
N THR A 128 -19.27 -2.92 12.29
CA THR A 128 -19.56 -2.57 10.89
C THR A 128 -18.59 -3.23 9.91
N ARG A 129 -17.30 -3.30 10.27
CA ARG A 129 -16.21 -3.67 9.35
C ARG A 129 -15.70 -5.09 9.54
N TYR A 130 -15.61 -5.57 10.78
CA TYR A 130 -15.10 -6.89 11.13
C TYR A 130 -16.23 -7.91 11.09
N LYS A 131 -16.66 -8.22 9.87
CA LYS A 131 -17.68 -9.23 9.57
C LYS A 131 -17.16 -10.21 8.55
N LYS A 132 -17.68 -11.43 8.60
CA LYS A 132 -17.36 -12.50 7.64
C LYS A 132 -17.57 -12.07 6.19
N GLU A 133 -18.57 -11.23 5.89
CA GLU A 133 -18.80 -10.69 4.54
C GLU A 133 -17.78 -9.64 4.07
N ASN A 134 -16.88 -9.16 4.93
CA ASN A 134 -15.88 -8.14 4.60
C ASN A 134 -14.44 -8.68 4.63
N ILE A 135 -14.27 -10.00 4.77
CA ILE A 135 -12.97 -10.65 4.95
C ILE A 135 -12.64 -11.50 3.72
N ILE A 136 -11.38 -11.48 3.31
CA ILE A 136 -10.80 -12.49 2.42
C ILE A 136 -9.63 -13.15 3.13
N ALA A 137 -9.57 -14.48 3.09
CA ALA A 137 -8.42 -15.24 3.57
C ALA A 137 -7.63 -15.81 2.39
N VAL A 138 -6.31 -15.71 2.47
CA VAL A 138 -5.40 -16.30 1.48
C VAL A 138 -4.24 -17.03 2.15
N ASP A 139 -3.69 -18.01 1.44
CA ASP A 139 -2.41 -18.61 1.80
C ASP A 139 -1.22 -17.72 1.37
N ASP A 140 0.00 -18.18 1.67
CA ASP A 140 1.22 -17.42 1.37
C ASP A 140 1.51 -17.31 -0.15
N ASP A 141 0.81 -18.12 -0.95
CA ASP A 141 0.81 -18.08 -2.42
C ASP A 141 -0.33 -17.27 -3.03
N PHE A 142 -1.14 -16.62 -2.18
CA PHE A 142 -2.31 -15.83 -2.57
C PHE A 142 -3.42 -16.66 -3.21
N HIS A 143 -3.50 -17.96 -2.91
CA HIS A 143 -4.70 -18.75 -3.19
C HIS A 143 -5.78 -18.40 -2.16
N ILE A 144 -7.00 -18.17 -2.65
CA ILE A 144 -8.14 -17.80 -1.82
C ILE A 144 -8.61 -19.03 -1.03
N LEU A 145 -8.57 -18.91 0.29
CA LEU A 145 -9.09 -19.91 1.24
C LEU A 145 -10.54 -19.59 1.63
N TYR A 146 -10.88 -18.29 1.72
CA TYR A 146 -12.21 -17.81 2.05
C TYR A 146 -12.49 -16.48 1.35
N GLU A 147 -13.67 -16.32 0.77
CA GLU A 147 -14.10 -15.11 0.06
C GLU A 147 -15.41 -14.58 0.65
N GLY A 148 -15.31 -13.55 1.50
CA GLY A 148 -16.46 -12.89 2.11
C GLY A 148 -17.18 -11.90 1.19
N PHE A 149 -16.45 -11.30 0.25
CA PHE A 149 -16.99 -10.37 -0.73
C PHE A 149 -16.43 -10.66 -2.12
N PRO A 150 -17.23 -10.49 -3.18
CA PRO A 150 -16.77 -10.73 -4.54
C PRO A 150 -15.79 -9.64 -4.98
N LEU A 151 -14.99 -9.98 -5.99
CA LEU A 151 -14.19 -9.01 -6.73
C LEU A 151 -15.00 -7.78 -7.13
N LEU A 152 -14.44 -6.60 -6.90
CA LEU A 152 -15.03 -5.35 -7.34
C LEU A 152 -15.05 -5.30 -8.88
N LYS A 153 -16.14 -4.77 -9.44
CA LYS A 153 -16.24 -4.56 -10.89
C LYS A 153 -15.11 -3.66 -11.37
N LYS A 154 -14.52 -4.02 -12.51
CA LYS A 154 -13.51 -3.21 -13.20
C LYS A 154 -14.00 -1.76 -13.31
N LYS A 155 -13.15 -0.80 -12.91
CA LYS A 155 -13.45 0.62 -13.11
C LYS A 155 -13.70 0.88 -14.59
N SER A 156 -14.77 1.63 -14.90
CA SER A 156 -15.00 2.15 -16.23
C SER A 156 -13.83 3.04 -16.65
N GLU A 157 -13.62 3.19 -17.95
CA GLU A 157 -12.67 4.19 -18.44
C GLU A 157 -13.18 5.58 -18.05
N GLU A 158 -12.53 6.19 -17.06
CA GLU A 158 -12.82 7.54 -16.61
C GLU A 158 -11.94 8.54 -17.36
N THR A 159 -12.36 9.81 -17.38
CA THR A 159 -11.53 10.90 -17.88
C THR A 159 -10.30 11.04 -16.98
N LEU A 160 -9.15 10.69 -17.56
CA LEU A 160 -7.85 10.73 -16.92
C LEU A 160 -7.37 12.18 -16.76
N GLU A 161 -6.96 12.54 -15.56
CA GLU A 161 -6.29 13.81 -15.28
C GLU A 161 -4.84 13.53 -14.86
N LYS A 162 -3.89 14.13 -15.58
CA LYS A 162 -2.43 14.03 -15.33
C LYS A 162 -1.98 15.30 -14.61
N ILE A 163 -1.32 15.14 -13.48
CA ILE A 163 -0.69 16.21 -12.72
C ILE A 163 0.81 15.92 -12.67
N ILE A 164 1.60 16.92 -13.07
CA ILE A 164 3.05 16.93 -13.02
C ILE A 164 3.40 18.09 -12.11
N ASP A 165 4.21 17.84 -11.09
CA ASP A 165 4.59 18.88 -10.14
C ASP A 165 6.00 18.63 -9.61
N GLU A 166 6.59 19.68 -9.07
CA GLU A 166 7.71 19.55 -8.15
C GLU A 166 7.17 19.41 -6.72
N PHE A 167 7.82 18.54 -5.95
CA PHE A 167 7.39 18.23 -4.59
C PHE A 167 8.59 18.21 -3.66
N SER A 168 8.69 19.23 -2.80
CA SER A 168 9.66 19.27 -1.72
C SER A 168 9.01 18.78 -0.44
N PHE A 169 9.72 17.93 0.30
CA PHE A 169 9.28 17.42 1.59
C PHE A 169 10.47 17.32 2.54
N GLU A 170 10.36 18.00 3.68
CA GLU A 170 11.49 18.20 4.59
C GLU A 170 12.67 18.82 3.82
N ASP A 171 13.83 18.17 3.81
CA ASP A 171 15.05 18.65 3.13
C ASP A 171 15.22 18.05 1.71
N ASP A 172 14.24 17.26 1.23
CA ASP A 172 14.35 16.49 0.00
C ASP A 172 13.46 17.01 -1.12
N ASP A 173 13.99 16.96 -2.34
CA ASP A 173 13.31 17.40 -3.55
C ASP A 173 12.98 16.24 -4.51
N TYR A 174 11.71 16.18 -4.88
CA TYR A 174 11.16 15.18 -5.79
C TYR A 174 10.48 15.83 -6.99
N PHE A 175 10.40 15.06 -8.06
CA PHE A 175 9.40 15.21 -9.11
C PHE A 175 8.20 14.31 -8.77
N LEU A 176 6.99 14.80 -9.04
CA LEU A 176 5.74 14.08 -8.86
C LEU A 176 5.06 13.85 -10.21
N LEU A 177 4.80 12.59 -10.52
CA LEU A 177 3.86 12.21 -11.56
C LEU A 177 2.62 11.58 -10.93
N LEU A 178 1.50 12.30 -10.95
CA LEU A 178 0.23 11.89 -10.34
C LEU A 178 -0.87 11.78 -11.41
N TYR A 179 -1.69 10.75 -11.28
CA TYR A 179 -2.88 10.57 -12.09
C TYR A 179 -4.12 10.40 -11.22
N LYS A 180 -5.16 11.16 -11.55
CA LYS A 180 -6.50 11.01 -11.00
C LYS A 180 -7.39 10.28 -11.99
N ASN A 181 -8.33 9.51 -11.46
CA ASN A 181 -9.22 8.63 -12.21
C ASN A 181 -8.43 7.61 -13.05
N TYR A 182 -7.31 7.14 -12.49
CA TYR A 182 -6.39 6.25 -13.20
C TYR A 182 -7.04 4.89 -13.47
N ASN A 183 -6.72 4.32 -14.63
CA ASN A 183 -7.11 2.97 -15.00
C ASN A 183 -5.94 1.98 -14.86
N ALA A 184 -6.19 0.71 -15.14
CA ALA A 184 -5.19 -0.34 -15.05
C ALA A 184 -3.95 -0.07 -15.93
N LYS A 185 -4.11 0.54 -17.12
CA LYS A 185 -3.00 0.86 -18.01
C LYS A 185 -2.07 1.91 -17.39
N ILE A 186 -2.64 2.96 -16.81
CA ILE A 186 -1.87 4.03 -16.14
C ILE A 186 -1.20 3.50 -14.88
N TYR A 187 -1.90 2.73 -14.06
CA TYR A 187 -1.30 2.09 -12.89
C TYR A 187 -0.07 1.25 -13.27
N ARG A 188 -0.21 0.36 -14.27
CA ARG A 188 0.88 -0.51 -14.73
C ARG A 188 2.04 0.32 -15.30
N LYS A 189 1.76 1.40 -16.03
CA LYS A 189 2.79 2.33 -16.52
C LYS A 189 3.56 3.00 -15.39
N LEU A 190 2.87 3.61 -14.42
CA LEU A 190 3.53 4.23 -13.27
C LEU A 190 4.35 3.21 -12.47
N TYR A 191 3.85 1.98 -12.35
CA TYR A 191 4.57 0.92 -11.65
C TYR A 191 5.85 0.50 -12.39
N PHE A 192 5.83 0.48 -13.72
CA PHE A 192 7.04 0.26 -14.52
C PHE A 192 8.03 1.40 -14.34
N LEU A 193 7.58 2.65 -14.45
CA LEU A 193 8.40 3.84 -14.29
C LEU A 193 9.02 3.93 -12.89
N PHE A 194 8.25 3.63 -11.85
CA PHE A 194 8.73 3.54 -10.47
C PHE A 194 9.98 2.67 -10.38
N TRP A 195 9.91 1.42 -10.86
CA TRP A 195 11.06 0.51 -10.81
C TRP A 195 12.23 1.00 -11.65
N MET A 196 11.98 1.53 -12.84
CA MET A 196 13.03 2.10 -13.68
C MET A 196 13.74 3.27 -12.98
N PHE A 197 12.99 4.14 -12.32
CA PHE A 197 13.53 5.25 -11.55
C PHE A 197 14.27 4.78 -10.31
N SER A 198 13.78 3.77 -9.59
CA SER A 198 14.48 3.18 -8.44
C SER A 198 15.83 2.60 -8.86
N PHE A 199 15.88 1.83 -9.95
CA PHE A 199 17.15 1.28 -10.41
C PHE A 199 18.13 2.38 -10.81
N TYR A 200 17.65 3.40 -11.50
CA TYR A 200 18.51 4.46 -11.98
C TYR A 200 18.95 5.41 -10.86
N SER A 201 18.07 5.76 -9.92
CA SER A 201 18.40 6.63 -8.80
C SER A 201 19.47 5.96 -7.93
N THR A 202 19.31 4.66 -7.62
CA THR A 202 20.33 3.86 -6.94
C THR A 202 21.61 3.79 -7.76
N TYR A 203 21.54 3.48 -9.06
CA TYR A 203 22.73 3.38 -9.91
C TYR A 203 23.50 4.71 -10.00
N SER A 204 22.80 5.81 -10.24
CA SER A 204 23.42 7.12 -10.37
C SER A 204 24.03 7.58 -9.06
N GLN A 205 23.27 7.60 -7.96
CA GLN A 205 23.75 8.12 -6.68
C GLN A 205 24.80 7.18 -6.07
N ARG A 206 24.50 5.88 -5.96
CA ARG A 206 25.42 4.93 -5.30
C ARG A 206 26.65 4.63 -6.14
N TRP A 207 26.48 4.32 -7.42
CA TRP A 207 27.58 3.80 -8.23
C TRP A 207 28.33 4.87 -9.01
N LYS A 208 27.65 5.90 -9.52
CA LYS A 208 28.35 7.01 -10.19
C LYS A 208 28.85 8.06 -9.20
N ASN A 209 28.04 8.44 -8.22
CA ASN A 209 28.40 9.52 -7.28
C ASN A 209 29.02 9.02 -5.96
N CYS A 210 29.03 7.71 -5.71
CA CYS A 210 29.56 7.10 -4.47
C CYS A 210 28.84 7.57 -3.19
N GLU A 211 27.56 7.93 -3.28
CA GLU A 211 26.76 8.36 -2.14
C GLU A 211 26.35 7.15 -1.28
N TYR A 212 26.40 7.29 0.05
CA TYR A 212 26.01 6.22 0.98
C TYR A 212 24.51 6.19 1.24
N TYR A 213 23.95 7.37 1.46
CA TYR A 213 22.50 7.59 1.51
C TYR A 213 22.09 8.27 0.22
N TYR A 214 21.01 7.78 -0.38
CA TYR A 214 20.47 8.30 -1.62
C TYR A 214 18.96 8.34 -1.50
N LEU A 215 18.34 9.32 -2.15
CA LEU A 215 16.89 9.47 -2.10
C LEU A 215 16.23 8.34 -2.89
N GLU A 216 15.17 7.78 -2.30
CA GLU A 216 14.41 6.68 -2.88
C GLU A 216 13.13 7.20 -3.56
N PRO A 217 12.75 6.64 -4.72
CA PRO A 217 11.42 6.89 -5.28
C PRO A 217 10.32 6.26 -4.41
N TYR A 218 9.12 6.84 -4.44
CA TYR A 218 7.93 6.31 -3.80
C TYR A 218 6.85 6.04 -4.83
N PHE A 219 6.19 4.89 -4.75
CA PHE A 219 5.01 4.58 -5.56
C PHE A 219 3.84 4.21 -4.68
N ASN A 220 2.79 5.02 -4.78
CA ASN A 220 1.62 4.90 -3.94
C ASN A 220 0.32 5.12 -4.73
N ARG A 221 -0.78 4.74 -4.11
CA ARG A 221 -2.13 4.94 -4.62
C ARG A 221 -3.08 5.14 -3.45
N TYR A 222 -4.14 5.89 -3.71
CA TYR A 222 -5.25 6.04 -2.78
C TYR A 222 -6.52 6.45 -3.53
N ALA A 223 -7.60 5.70 -3.32
CA ALA A 223 -8.88 5.93 -3.98
C ALA A 223 -8.75 6.02 -5.53
N ALA A 224 -9.08 7.19 -6.10
CA ALA A 224 -8.97 7.45 -7.54
C ALA A 224 -7.60 8.03 -7.95
N HIS A 225 -6.61 8.08 -7.07
CA HIS A 225 -5.29 8.67 -7.34
C HIS A 225 -4.19 7.61 -7.29
N CYS A 226 -3.21 7.71 -8.18
CA CYS A 226 -1.98 6.92 -8.18
C CYS A 226 -0.83 7.80 -8.62
N TRP A 227 0.31 7.67 -7.95
CA TRP A 227 1.44 8.56 -8.20
C TRP A 227 2.77 7.89 -7.94
N ILE A 228 3.80 8.44 -8.58
CA ILE A 228 5.19 8.24 -8.24
C ILE A 228 5.80 9.57 -7.80
N LEU A 229 6.56 9.54 -6.72
CA LEU A 229 7.58 10.53 -6.40
C LEU A 229 8.92 9.94 -6.80
N PHE A 230 9.77 10.72 -7.45
CA PHE A 230 11.12 10.29 -7.76
C PHE A 230 12.10 11.46 -7.56
N PRO A 231 13.31 11.22 -7.02
CA PRO A 231 14.24 12.29 -6.67
C PRO A 231 14.57 13.16 -7.89
N LYS A 232 14.82 14.46 -7.70
CA LYS A 232 15.22 15.37 -8.79
C LYS A 232 16.63 15.05 -9.32
N LEU A 233 16.70 14.06 -10.21
CA LEU A 233 17.90 13.64 -10.93
C LEU A 233 17.71 13.85 -12.44
N ASP A 234 18.83 13.88 -13.16
CA ASP A 234 18.82 13.90 -14.62
C ASP A 234 18.61 12.48 -15.18
N TYR A 235 17.34 12.12 -15.37
CA TYR A 235 16.91 10.83 -15.90
C TYR A 235 17.13 10.71 -17.42
N GLN A 236 17.30 11.82 -18.17
CA GLN A 236 17.66 11.76 -19.59
C GLN A 236 19.04 11.13 -19.82
N LYS A 237 19.91 11.13 -18.80
CA LYS A 237 21.22 10.45 -18.83
C LYS A 237 21.15 8.92 -18.71
N MET A 238 19.97 8.32 -18.52
CA MET A 238 19.80 6.87 -18.62
C MET A 238 20.15 6.43 -20.05
N SER A 239 21.07 5.48 -20.20
CA SER A 239 21.36 4.92 -21.52
C SER A 239 20.30 3.91 -21.95
N LEU A 240 20.16 3.72 -23.26
CA LEU A 240 19.30 2.67 -23.82
C LEU A 240 19.65 1.28 -23.26
N ASP A 241 20.94 0.96 -23.12
CA ASP A 241 21.39 -0.33 -22.57
C ASP A 241 20.94 -0.54 -21.12
N PHE A 242 21.02 0.50 -20.29
CA PHE A 242 20.53 0.44 -18.91
C PHE A 242 19.02 0.24 -18.88
N PHE A 243 18.29 0.99 -19.72
CA PHE A 243 16.84 0.85 -19.85
C PHE A 243 16.43 -0.58 -20.23
N LEU A 244 17.08 -1.15 -21.26
CA LEU A 244 16.78 -2.49 -21.74
C LEU A 244 17.08 -3.56 -20.68
N ALA A 245 18.22 -3.45 -19.98
CA ALA A 245 18.57 -4.36 -18.89
C ALA A 245 17.58 -4.28 -17.72
N GLY A 246 17.24 -3.06 -17.28
CA GLY A 246 16.25 -2.82 -16.23
C GLY A 246 14.86 -3.37 -16.61
N LYS A 247 14.41 -3.09 -17.84
CA LYS A 247 13.15 -3.62 -18.38
C LYS A 247 13.11 -5.15 -18.38
N GLN A 248 14.19 -5.81 -18.83
CA GLN A 248 14.27 -7.28 -18.80
C GLN A 248 14.19 -7.82 -17.37
N TYR A 249 14.83 -7.15 -16.41
CA TYR A 249 14.76 -7.53 -15.00
C TYR A 249 13.35 -7.38 -14.42
N ILE A 250 12.63 -6.28 -14.71
CA ILE A 250 11.22 -6.10 -14.31
C ILE A 250 10.33 -7.21 -14.87
N ILE A 251 10.51 -7.53 -16.16
CA ILE A 251 9.78 -8.61 -16.84
C ILE A 251 10.03 -9.95 -16.15
N ARG A 252 11.27 -10.24 -15.75
CA ARG A 252 11.62 -11.45 -15.01
C ARG A 252 10.93 -11.51 -13.65
N MET A 253 11.00 -10.46 -12.84
CA MET A 253 10.34 -10.40 -11.52
C MET A 253 8.83 -10.66 -11.62
N ILE A 254 8.16 -10.07 -12.62
CA ILE A 254 6.72 -10.30 -12.85
C ILE A 254 6.43 -11.74 -13.30
N SER A 255 7.28 -12.29 -14.17
CA SER A 255 7.13 -13.65 -14.67
C SER A 255 7.27 -14.69 -13.55
N GLU A 256 8.21 -14.45 -12.63
CA GLU A 256 8.51 -15.31 -11.47
C GLU A 256 7.52 -15.11 -10.30
N GLY A 257 6.55 -14.20 -10.43
CA GLY A 257 5.52 -13.99 -9.40
C GLY A 257 6.00 -13.20 -8.18
N TYR A 258 7.10 -12.45 -8.28
CA TYR A 258 7.67 -11.66 -7.18
C TYR A 258 6.68 -10.63 -6.59
N PHE A 259 5.68 -10.21 -7.37
CA PHE A 259 4.68 -9.22 -6.97
C PHE A 259 3.26 -9.79 -6.77
N LYS A 260 3.15 -11.10 -6.50
CA LYS A 260 1.84 -11.79 -6.35
C LYS A 260 0.88 -11.10 -5.39
N GLU A 261 1.39 -10.61 -4.25
CA GLU A 261 0.61 -9.84 -3.27
C GLU A 261 0.00 -8.57 -3.87
N ARG A 262 0.80 -7.78 -4.60
CA ARG A 262 0.30 -6.56 -5.22
C ARG A 262 -0.77 -6.85 -6.26
N PHE A 263 -0.69 -7.98 -6.95
CA PHE A 263 -1.68 -8.37 -7.98
C PHE A 263 -3.02 -8.67 -7.31
N PHE A 264 -2.99 -9.47 -6.26
CA PHE A 264 -4.15 -9.78 -5.44
C PHE A 264 -4.79 -8.51 -4.87
N LEU A 265 -4.01 -7.65 -4.20
CA LEU A 265 -4.53 -6.43 -3.58
C LEU A 265 -5.17 -5.48 -4.61
N ASN A 266 -4.55 -5.34 -5.79
CA ASN A 266 -5.07 -4.53 -6.90
C ASN A 266 -6.47 -4.96 -7.36
N GLU A 267 -6.71 -6.27 -7.42
CA GLU A 267 -7.98 -6.81 -7.87
C GLU A 267 -9.09 -6.53 -6.85
N TYR A 268 -8.82 -6.85 -5.59
CA TYR A 268 -9.82 -6.82 -4.52
C TYR A 268 -10.11 -5.43 -3.95
N PHE A 269 -9.09 -4.59 -3.80
CA PHE A 269 -9.26 -3.28 -3.13
C PHE A 269 -9.29 -2.10 -4.08
N PHE A 270 -8.80 -2.27 -5.31
CA PHE A 270 -8.62 -1.14 -6.23
C PHE A 270 -9.37 -1.32 -7.56
N SER A 271 -10.01 -2.47 -7.78
CA SER A 271 -10.71 -2.80 -9.03
C SER A 271 -9.81 -2.70 -10.27
N ILE A 272 -8.52 -2.98 -10.08
CA ILE A 272 -7.51 -3.00 -11.13
C ILE A 272 -7.25 -4.47 -11.46
N PRO A 273 -7.83 -4.99 -12.56
CA PRO A 273 -7.58 -6.37 -12.94
C PRO A 273 -6.09 -6.54 -13.22
N PHE A 274 -5.51 -7.63 -12.72
CA PHE A 274 -4.09 -7.90 -12.87
C PHE A 274 -3.85 -9.23 -13.58
N ASP A 275 -4.01 -9.23 -14.91
CA ASP A 275 -3.60 -10.35 -15.75
C ASP A 275 -2.09 -10.27 -16.01
N ARG A 276 -1.35 -11.29 -15.58
CA ARG A 276 0.11 -11.34 -15.71
C ARG A 276 0.55 -11.23 -17.17
N LYS A 277 -0.17 -11.86 -18.10
CA LYS A 277 0.17 -11.84 -19.53
C LYS A 277 -0.01 -10.44 -20.10
N GLU A 278 -1.13 -9.77 -19.83
CA GLU A 278 -1.36 -8.38 -20.25
C GLU A 278 -0.29 -7.43 -19.73
N VAL A 279 0.14 -7.60 -18.48
CA VAL A 279 1.17 -6.74 -17.87
C VAL A 279 2.52 -6.97 -18.55
N LEU A 280 2.90 -8.23 -18.76
CA LEU A 280 4.13 -8.58 -19.48
C LEU A 280 4.11 -8.04 -20.90
N ASP A 281 2.98 -8.15 -21.61
CA ASP A 281 2.83 -7.65 -22.97
C ASP A 281 2.92 -6.11 -23.01
N LEU A 282 2.30 -5.41 -22.06
CA LEU A 282 2.45 -3.96 -21.92
C LEU A 282 3.92 -3.57 -21.71
N TYR A 283 4.63 -4.25 -20.82
CA TYR A 283 6.02 -3.89 -20.49
C TYR A 283 6.98 -4.23 -21.62
N ARG A 284 6.77 -5.34 -22.34
CA ARG A 284 7.50 -5.66 -23.57
C ARG A 284 7.35 -4.59 -24.64
N ASN A 285 6.18 -3.95 -24.71
CA ASN A 285 5.91 -2.88 -25.67
C ASN A 285 6.35 -1.49 -25.21
N TYR A 286 6.69 -1.31 -23.93
CA TYR A 286 7.16 -0.01 -23.42
C TYR A 286 8.56 0.33 -23.96
N THR A 287 8.66 1.38 -24.77
CA THR A 287 9.90 1.75 -25.47
C THR A 287 10.76 2.74 -24.69
N PHE A 288 11.99 2.98 -25.15
CA PHE A 288 12.85 3.98 -24.54
C PHE A 288 12.36 5.40 -24.87
N GLU A 289 11.76 5.58 -26.04
CA GLU A 289 11.09 6.81 -26.46
C GLU A 289 9.89 7.12 -25.58
N ASP A 290 9.08 6.12 -25.22
CA ASP A 290 7.99 6.28 -24.25
C ASP A 290 8.50 6.74 -22.87
N TYR A 291 9.68 6.26 -22.47
CA TYR A 291 10.34 6.68 -21.23
C TYR A 291 10.80 8.14 -21.31
N LEU A 292 11.52 8.52 -22.37
CA LEU A 292 12.02 9.89 -22.54
C LEU A 292 10.87 10.89 -22.61
N SER A 293 9.80 10.57 -23.33
CA SER A 293 8.62 11.42 -23.43
C SER A 293 7.93 11.67 -22.07
N GLU A 294 8.05 10.75 -21.11
CA GLU A 294 7.51 10.97 -19.76
C GLU A 294 8.42 11.85 -18.90
N ILE A 295 9.73 11.73 -19.06
CA ILE A 295 10.72 12.53 -18.34
C ILE A 295 10.78 13.97 -18.86
N ASP A 296 10.63 14.18 -20.17
CA ASP A 296 10.62 15.51 -20.79
C ASP A 296 9.53 16.43 -20.21
N ALA A 297 8.53 15.86 -19.54
CA ALA A 297 7.47 16.62 -18.90
C ALA A 297 7.92 17.33 -17.59
N PHE A 298 9.11 17.01 -17.08
CA PHE A 298 9.70 17.55 -15.85
C PHE A 298 10.90 18.49 -16.08
N LEU A 299 11.24 18.76 -17.34
CA LEU A 299 12.37 19.60 -17.77
C LEU A 299 11.86 20.82 -18.55
#